data_AF-A0A401UZN6-F1
#
_entry.id   AF-A0A401UZN6-F1
#
_cell.length_a   1.000
_cell.length_b   1.000
_cell.length_c   1.000
_cell.angle_alpha   90.00
_cell.angle_beta   90.00
_cell.angle_gamma   90.00
#
_symmetry.space_group_name_H-M   'P 1'
#
loop_
_entity.id
_entity.type
_entity.pdbx_description
1 polymer ?
#
loop_
_entity_poly.entity_id
_entity_poly.type
_entity_poly.pdbx_seq_one_letter_code
_entity_poly.pdbx_strand_id
1 'polypeptide(L)'
;MPAKSNLSGATWWRQHNARFPNSRDLADLAPDFRYRVGRFVDALRWGEASVVVSSTLRHPSRAYLMHYAWRVAHGQVAAEDVPPRSGVDIDWVHESEKASRDAAMEMVQLARMAHVASLTSNHTRGTAIDMTITWTGTLLLKLPGSGNLWEIPDRPRTGAGNTELHRLGADLFRVHKLASDPPHWSHDGH
;
A
#
# COMPACT_ATOMS: atom_id res chain seq x y z
N MET A 1 22.15 10.14 -33.49
CA MET A 1 21.14 10.32 -32.43
C MET A 1 21.88 10.54 -31.12
N PRO A 2 21.56 11.54 -30.30
CA PRO A 2 22.09 11.60 -28.93
C PRO A 2 21.67 10.33 -28.18
N ALA A 3 22.53 9.83 -27.29
CA ALA A 3 22.20 8.70 -26.44
C ALA A 3 20.96 9.04 -25.59
N LYS A 4 19.94 8.18 -25.59
CA LYS A 4 18.76 8.34 -24.72
C LYS A 4 19.22 8.25 -23.27
N SER A 5 19.17 9.36 -22.53
CA SER A 5 19.74 9.45 -21.18
C SER A 5 18.85 8.89 -20.07
N ASN A 6 17.57 8.62 -20.34
CA ASN A 6 16.57 8.25 -19.33
C ASN A 6 15.83 6.95 -19.66
N LEU A 7 16.49 6.01 -20.33
CA LEU A 7 15.90 4.71 -20.65
C LEU A 7 15.45 3.99 -19.37
N SER A 8 14.28 3.37 -19.43
CA SER A 8 13.75 2.48 -18.40
C SER A 8 14.73 1.35 -18.12
N GLY A 9 14.62 0.72 -16.95
CA GLY A 9 15.54 -0.34 -16.53
C GLY A 9 16.15 -0.14 -15.16
N ALA A 10 17.08 -1.01 -14.81
CA ALA A 10 17.68 -1.07 -13.50
C ALA A 10 18.39 0.23 -13.10
N THR A 11 19.13 0.82 -14.04
CA THR A 11 19.89 2.07 -13.82
C THR A 11 18.94 3.21 -13.47
N TRP A 12 17.91 3.43 -14.28
CA TRP A 12 16.92 4.46 -14.04
C TRP A 12 16.19 4.23 -12.72
N TRP A 13 15.74 2.99 -12.44
CA TRP A 13 15.04 2.69 -11.19
C TRP A 13 15.89 3.03 -9.96
N ARG A 14 17.16 2.60 -9.94
CA ARG A 14 18.05 2.89 -8.80
C ARG A 14 18.28 4.38 -8.60
N GLN A 15 18.41 5.14 -9.68
CA GLN A 15 18.67 6.59 -9.62
C GLN A 15 17.43 7.40 -9.22
N HIS A 16 16.23 6.97 -9.63
CA HIS A 16 15.03 7.82 -9.54
C HIS A 16 13.99 7.34 -8.53
N ASN A 17 13.92 6.05 -8.17
CA ASN A 17 12.79 5.55 -7.38
C ASN A 17 12.68 6.19 -5.98
N ALA A 18 13.79 6.67 -5.41
CA ALA A 18 13.81 7.38 -4.13
C ALA A 18 12.99 8.69 -4.14
N ARG A 19 12.72 9.28 -5.32
CA ARG A 19 11.85 10.45 -5.49
C ARG A 19 10.36 10.12 -5.32
N PHE A 20 10.00 8.83 -5.32
CA PHE A 20 8.63 8.35 -5.22
C PHE A 20 8.49 7.39 -4.02
N PRO A 21 8.76 7.86 -2.78
CA PRO A 21 8.76 7.00 -1.61
C PRO A 21 7.35 6.50 -1.27
N ASN A 22 7.26 5.30 -0.71
CA ASN A 22 6.08 4.92 0.05
C ASN A 22 6.14 5.57 1.44
N SER A 23 4.98 5.83 2.03
CA SER A 23 4.85 6.29 3.40
C SER A 23 4.41 5.17 4.33
N ARG A 24 4.75 5.32 5.60
CA ARG A 24 4.21 4.57 6.74
C ARG A 24 3.56 5.50 7.78
N ASP A 25 3.51 6.80 7.50
CA ASP A 25 3.04 7.80 8.44
C ASP A 25 1.52 7.97 8.29
N LEU A 26 0.82 7.97 9.42
CA LEU A 26 -0.63 8.15 9.43
C LEU A 26 -1.03 9.53 8.89
N ALA A 27 -0.14 10.51 8.98
CA ALA A 27 -0.34 11.87 8.48
C ALA A 27 -0.62 11.88 6.97
N ASP A 28 -0.07 10.92 6.21
CA ASP A 28 -0.19 10.85 4.75
C ASP A 28 -1.46 10.12 4.28
N LEU A 29 -2.27 9.62 5.20
CA LEU A 29 -3.60 9.11 4.88
C LEU A 29 -4.55 10.26 4.50
N ALA A 30 -5.53 9.96 3.65
CA ALA A 30 -6.59 10.89 3.29
C ALA A 30 -7.33 11.39 4.55
N PRO A 31 -7.71 12.67 4.65
CA PRO A 31 -8.14 13.28 5.92
C PRO A 31 -9.20 12.51 6.70
N ASP A 32 -10.28 12.07 6.03
CA ASP A 32 -11.36 11.33 6.66
C ASP A 32 -10.91 9.95 7.15
N PHE A 33 -10.11 9.25 6.35
CA PHE A 33 -9.60 7.93 6.72
C PHE A 33 -8.53 8.03 7.82
N ARG A 34 -7.67 9.05 7.77
CA ARG A 34 -6.70 9.39 8.81
C ARG A 34 -7.38 9.55 10.17
N TYR A 35 -8.48 10.30 10.22
CA TYR A 35 -9.25 10.50 11.45
C TYR A 35 -9.79 9.17 12.02
N ARG A 36 -10.37 8.34 11.14
CA ARG A 36 -10.91 7.01 11.49
C ARG A 36 -9.82 6.06 12.01
N VAL A 37 -8.71 5.96 11.29
CA VAL A 37 -7.56 5.12 11.65
C VAL A 37 -6.92 5.61 12.94
N GLY A 38 -6.75 6.93 13.12
CA GLY A 38 -6.22 7.50 14.36
C GLY A 38 -7.03 7.04 15.57
N ARG A 39 -8.35 7.18 15.52
CA ARG A 39 -9.23 6.69 16.60
C ARG A 39 -9.13 5.18 16.83
N PHE A 40 -9.00 4.38 15.77
CA PHE A 40 -8.87 2.94 15.90
C PHE A 40 -7.54 2.55 16.56
N VAL A 41 -6.44 3.13 16.10
CA VAL A 41 -5.10 2.91 16.65
C VAL A 41 -4.99 3.37 18.10
N ASP A 42 -5.62 4.50 18.44
CA ASP A 42 -5.65 5.00 19.82
C ASP A 42 -6.42 4.05 20.74
N ALA A 43 -7.57 3.51 20.29
CA ALA A 43 -8.34 2.52 21.05
C ALA A 43 -7.56 1.21 21.25
N LEU A 44 -6.88 0.72 20.21
CA LEU A 44 -6.01 -0.46 20.28
C LEU A 44 -4.87 -0.27 21.28
N ARG A 45 -4.14 0.85 21.18
CA ARG A 45 -3.00 1.15 22.06
C ARG A 45 -3.42 1.39 23.50
N TRP A 46 -4.59 1.98 23.72
CA TRP A 46 -5.16 2.12 25.05
C TRP A 46 -5.41 0.75 25.70
N GLY A 47 -5.86 -0.23 24.91
CA GLY A 47 -5.99 -1.63 25.31
C GLY A 47 -4.68 -2.43 25.34
N GLU A 48 -3.54 -1.75 25.34
CA GLU A 48 -2.19 -2.34 25.36
C GLU A 48 -1.86 -3.22 24.14
N ALA A 49 -2.60 -3.12 23.04
CA ALA A 49 -2.24 -3.78 21.79
C ALA A 49 -1.01 -3.11 21.15
N SER A 50 -0.11 -3.93 20.62
CA SER A 50 0.97 -3.48 19.74
C SER A 50 0.42 -3.24 18.34
N VAL A 51 0.73 -2.07 17.77
CA VAL A 51 0.34 -1.68 16.41
C VAL A 51 1.58 -1.22 15.65
N VAL A 52 1.99 -1.99 14.66
CA VAL A 52 3.15 -1.70 13.80
C VAL A 52 2.66 -1.40 12.38
N VAL A 53 2.84 -0.16 11.93
CA VAL A 53 2.45 0.29 10.59
C VAL A 53 3.59 0.05 9.61
N SER A 54 3.31 -0.66 8.52
CA SER A 54 4.29 -0.96 7.46
C SER A 54 4.06 -0.15 6.18
N SER A 55 2.84 0.32 5.91
CA SER A 55 2.52 1.12 4.74
C SER A 55 1.24 1.94 4.94
N THR A 56 1.21 3.19 4.47
CA THR A 56 0.02 4.05 4.41
C THR A 56 -0.22 4.50 2.98
N LEU A 57 0.61 5.40 2.47
CA LEU A 57 0.49 5.96 1.13
C LEU A 57 1.53 5.34 0.18
N ARG A 58 1.08 4.82 -0.96
CA ARG A 58 1.94 4.51 -2.11
C ARG A 58 1.95 5.71 -3.04
N HIS A 59 3.13 6.28 -3.28
CA HIS A 59 3.24 7.43 -4.19
C HIS A 59 2.61 7.11 -5.56
N PRO A 60 1.69 7.94 -6.10
CA PRO A 60 1.01 7.65 -7.35
C PRO A 60 1.96 7.40 -8.54
N SER A 61 3.08 8.13 -8.61
CA SER A 61 4.11 7.87 -9.64
C SER A 61 4.86 6.56 -9.45
N ARG A 62 5.01 6.07 -8.21
CA ARG A 62 5.59 4.74 -7.97
C ARG A 62 4.64 3.66 -8.46
N ALA A 63 3.35 3.79 -8.18
CA ALA A 63 2.33 2.85 -8.67
C ALA A 63 2.28 2.83 -10.21
N TYR A 64 2.37 3.99 -10.86
CA TYR A 64 2.53 4.10 -12.31
C TYR A 64 3.75 3.34 -12.83
N LEU A 65 4.93 3.59 -12.25
CA LEU A 65 6.17 2.93 -12.68
C LEU A 65 6.07 1.41 -12.55
N MET A 66 5.57 0.92 -11.41
CA MET A 66 5.37 -0.51 -11.18
C MET A 66 4.34 -1.11 -12.14
N HIS A 67 3.22 -0.43 -12.37
CA HIS A 67 2.15 -0.88 -13.27
C HIS A 67 2.67 -1.06 -14.70
N TYR A 68 3.31 -0.03 -15.26
CA TYR A 68 3.75 -0.08 -16.65
C TYR A 68 5.02 -0.91 -16.83
N ALA A 69 5.93 -0.97 -15.84
CA ALA A 69 7.03 -1.92 -15.87
C ALA A 69 6.51 -3.36 -15.99
N TRP A 70 5.50 -3.73 -15.19
CA TRP A 70 4.88 -5.04 -15.29
C TRP A 70 4.25 -5.28 -16.66
N ARG A 71 3.40 -4.34 -17.12
CA ARG A 71 2.66 -4.51 -18.38
C ARG A 71 3.57 -4.60 -19.59
N VAL A 72 4.61 -3.76 -19.66
CA VAL A 72 5.61 -3.81 -20.73
C VAL A 72 6.39 -5.11 -20.66
N ALA A 73 6.95 -5.48 -19.50
CA ALA A 73 7.75 -6.70 -19.35
C ALA A 73 7.00 -7.97 -19.82
N HIS A 74 5.70 -8.03 -19.55
CA HIS A 74 4.83 -9.16 -19.90
C HIS A 74 4.16 -9.02 -21.27
N GLY A 75 4.52 -8.01 -22.08
CA GLY A 75 3.96 -7.81 -23.43
C GLY A 75 2.47 -7.46 -23.45
N GLN A 76 1.94 -6.91 -22.36
CA GLN A 76 0.53 -6.52 -22.23
C GLN A 76 0.27 -5.09 -22.73
N VAL A 77 1.33 -4.30 -22.91
CA VAL A 77 1.37 -2.93 -23.46
C VAL A 77 2.69 -2.77 -24.19
N ALA A 78 2.67 -2.19 -25.38
CA ALA A 78 3.90 -1.82 -26.10
C ALA A 78 4.59 -0.64 -25.39
N ALA A 79 5.92 -0.54 -25.50
CA ALA A 79 6.68 0.47 -24.77
C ALA A 79 6.29 1.91 -25.16
N GLU A 80 5.99 2.11 -26.44
CA GLU A 80 5.51 3.36 -27.04
C GLU A 80 4.09 3.74 -26.60
N ASP A 81 3.29 2.77 -26.16
CA ASP A 81 1.91 2.96 -25.72
C ASP A 81 1.79 3.28 -24.22
N VAL A 82 2.92 3.34 -23.50
CA VAL A 82 2.91 3.74 -22.09
C VAL A 82 2.54 5.22 -21.99
N PRO A 83 1.41 5.58 -21.34
CA PRO A 83 0.99 6.97 -21.23
C PRO A 83 2.00 7.79 -20.42
N PRO A 84 2.45 8.96 -20.89
CA PRO A 84 3.41 9.77 -20.16
C PRO A 84 2.85 10.21 -18.80
N ARG A 85 3.74 10.39 -17.82
CA ARG A 85 3.37 10.85 -16.48
C ARG A 85 4.15 12.09 -16.07
N SER A 86 3.42 13.16 -15.74
CA SER A 86 4.02 14.38 -15.22
C SER A 86 4.88 14.10 -13.98
N GLY A 87 6.08 14.67 -13.95
CA GLY A 87 7.07 14.46 -12.89
C GLY A 87 7.84 13.12 -12.97
N VAL A 88 7.64 12.33 -14.02
CA VAL A 88 8.38 11.07 -14.27
C VAL A 88 9.04 11.12 -15.65
N ASP A 89 10.28 11.57 -15.70
CA ASP A 89 11.12 11.59 -16.90
C ASP A 89 11.74 10.21 -17.13
N ILE A 90 11.05 9.36 -17.90
CA ILE A 90 11.45 8.00 -18.25
C ILE A 90 11.11 7.71 -19.71
N ASP A 91 12.03 7.08 -20.43
CA ASP A 91 11.82 6.59 -21.79
C ASP A 91 11.68 5.07 -21.77
N TRP A 92 10.51 4.56 -22.15
CA TRP A 92 10.24 3.13 -22.16
C TRP A 92 10.75 2.43 -23.42
N VAL A 93 11.03 3.18 -24.50
CA VAL A 93 11.31 2.64 -25.83
C VAL A 93 12.82 2.48 -26.02
N HIS A 94 13.28 1.22 -26.01
CA HIS A 94 14.66 0.85 -26.33
C HIS A 94 14.83 0.55 -27.82
N GLU A 95 16.02 0.11 -28.25
CA GLU A 95 16.33 -0.20 -29.66
C GLU A 95 15.51 -1.35 -30.26
N SER A 96 14.83 -2.15 -29.42
CA SER A 96 13.91 -3.19 -29.84
C SER A 96 12.79 -3.39 -28.80
N GLU A 97 11.70 -4.04 -29.21
CA GLU A 97 10.65 -4.46 -28.29
C GLU A 97 11.22 -5.36 -27.19
N LYS A 98 12.09 -6.32 -27.56
CA LYS A 98 12.74 -7.22 -26.60
C LYS A 98 13.55 -6.45 -25.56
N ALA A 99 14.38 -5.49 -25.98
CA ALA A 99 15.17 -4.66 -25.06
C ALA A 99 14.27 -3.86 -24.10
N SER A 100 13.15 -3.33 -24.60
CA SER A 100 12.19 -2.59 -23.77
C SER A 100 11.53 -3.48 -22.71
N ARG A 101 11.19 -4.71 -23.08
CA ARG A 101 10.62 -5.71 -22.17
C ARG A 101 11.62 -6.18 -21.12
N ASP A 102 12.87 -6.43 -21.52
CA ASP A 102 13.95 -6.84 -20.62
C ASP A 102 14.23 -5.75 -19.58
N ALA A 103 14.36 -4.48 -20.02
CA ALA A 103 14.55 -3.35 -19.12
C ALA A 103 13.36 -3.16 -18.14
N ALA A 104 12.13 -3.26 -18.64
CA ALA A 104 10.94 -3.23 -17.78
C ALA A 104 10.94 -4.38 -16.76
N MET A 105 11.40 -5.58 -17.15
CA MET A 105 11.52 -6.73 -16.26
C MET A 105 12.55 -6.50 -15.14
N GLU A 106 13.66 -5.82 -15.42
CA GLU A 106 14.62 -5.42 -14.38
C GLU A 106 13.95 -4.55 -13.29
N MET A 107 13.09 -3.61 -13.71
CA MET A 107 12.33 -2.77 -12.77
C MET A 107 11.33 -3.59 -11.95
N VAL A 108 10.63 -4.56 -12.57
CA VAL A 108 9.73 -5.50 -11.90
C VAL A 108 10.47 -6.29 -10.81
N GLN A 109 11.67 -6.78 -11.12
CA GLN A 109 12.52 -7.53 -10.18
C GLN A 109 13.03 -6.66 -9.04
N LEU A 110 13.52 -5.44 -9.34
CA LEU A 110 13.97 -4.49 -8.31
C LEU A 110 12.84 -4.02 -7.39
N ALA A 111 11.62 -3.91 -7.94
CA ALA A 111 10.41 -3.61 -7.18
C ALA A 111 9.84 -4.85 -6.44
N ARG A 112 10.42 -6.05 -6.64
CA ARG A 112 10.01 -7.33 -6.05
C ARG A 112 8.53 -7.63 -6.25
N MET A 113 8.02 -7.36 -7.44
CA MET A 113 6.60 -7.53 -7.74
C MET A 113 6.25 -9.01 -7.98
N ALA A 114 5.20 -9.48 -7.33
CA ALA A 114 4.58 -10.78 -7.62
C ALA A 114 3.33 -10.66 -8.51
N HIS A 115 2.71 -9.47 -8.54
CA HIS A 115 1.51 -9.15 -9.32
C HIS A 115 1.59 -7.70 -9.83
N VAL A 116 0.79 -7.38 -10.85
CA VAL A 116 0.68 -6.02 -11.38
C VAL A 116 0.21 -5.04 -10.30
N ALA A 117 0.83 -3.86 -10.22
CA ALA A 117 0.38 -2.81 -9.31
C ALA A 117 -0.90 -2.16 -9.85
N SER A 118 -1.94 -2.05 -9.01
CA SER A 118 -3.15 -1.30 -9.36
C SER A 118 -2.91 0.22 -9.28
N LEU A 119 -3.34 0.96 -10.29
CA LEU A 119 -3.29 2.43 -10.32
C LEU A 119 -4.36 3.06 -9.41
N THR A 120 -5.42 2.32 -9.12
CA THR A 120 -6.58 2.77 -8.34
C THR A 120 -6.65 2.11 -6.96
N SER A 121 -5.52 1.61 -6.46
CA SER A 121 -5.42 0.99 -5.13
C SER A 121 -5.78 1.98 -4.02
N ASN A 122 -6.37 1.47 -2.93
CA ASN A 122 -6.58 2.27 -1.72
C ASN A 122 -5.28 2.89 -1.18
N HIS A 123 -4.14 2.23 -1.32
CA HIS A 123 -2.85 2.82 -0.92
C HIS A 123 -2.44 4.01 -1.79
N THR A 124 -2.83 4.10 -3.07
CA THR A 124 -2.52 5.30 -3.88
C THR A 124 -3.45 6.46 -3.55
N ARG A 125 -4.64 6.18 -2.99
CA ARG A 125 -5.62 7.16 -2.52
C ARG A 125 -5.39 7.59 -1.05
N GLY A 126 -4.49 6.94 -0.33
CA GLY A 126 -4.30 7.16 1.11
C GLY A 126 -5.48 6.66 1.95
N THR A 127 -6.25 5.70 1.45
CA THR A 127 -7.46 5.15 2.07
C THR A 127 -7.29 3.67 2.48
N ALA A 128 -6.05 3.20 2.56
CA ALA A 128 -5.63 1.94 3.16
C ALA A 128 -4.40 2.12 4.05
N ILE A 129 -4.22 1.18 4.95
CA ILE A 129 -3.09 1.04 5.85
C ILE A 129 -2.74 -0.43 6.02
N ASP A 130 -1.47 -0.75 5.88
CA ASP A 130 -0.92 -2.04 6.27
C ASP A 130 -0.38 -1.92 7.68
N MET A 131 -0.93 -2.74 8.58
CA MET A 131 -0.50 -2.78 9.96
C MET A 131 -0.62 -4.17 10.57
N THR A 132 0.39 -4.52 11.37
CA THR A 132 0.37 -5.70 12.23
C THR A 132 -0.14 -5.28 13.61
N ILE A 133 -1.21 -5.93 14.05
CA ILE A 133 -1.81 -5.73 15.38
C ILE A 133 -1.68 -7.03 16.18
N THR A 134 -1.14 -6.97 17.38
CA THR A 134 -1.05 -8.10 18.31
C THR A 134 -1.30 -7.66 19.75
N TRP A 135 -1.79 -8.56 20.59
CA TRP A 135 -1.97 -8.30 22.02
C TRP A 135 -1.81 -9.58 22.84
N THR A 136 -1.74 -9.41 24.16
CA THR A 136 -1.76 -10.51 25.14
C THR A 136 -3.02 -10.40 26.00
N GLY A 137 -3.40 -11.48 26.68
CA GLY A 137 -4.60 -11.46 27.53
C GLY A 137 -5.90 -11.14 26.79
N THR A 138 -6.83 -10.51 27.51
CA THR A 138 -8.07 -9.95 26.97
C THR A 138 -7.79 -8.53 26.48
N LEU A 139 -8.16 -8.22 25.23
CA LEU A 139 -8.03 -6.86 24.72
C LEU A 139 -9.24 -6.03 25.16
N LEU A 140 -8.98 -4.89 25.79
CA LEU A 140 -10.00 -3.94 26.20
C LEU A 140 -9.99 -2.73 25.26
N LEU A 141 -11.06 -2.53 24.49
CA LEU A 141 -11.19 -1.37 23.62
C LEU A 141 -12.11 -0.33 24.25
N LYS A 142 -11.58 0.88 24.42
CA LYS A 142 -12.40 2.02 24.84
C LYS A 142 -13.32 2.45 23.70
N LEU A 143 -14.62 2.37 23.92
CA LEU A 143 -15.62 2.77 22.94
C LEU A 143 -15.70 4.29 22.84
N PRO A 144 -15.64 4.86 21.62
CA PRO A 144 -15.76 6.30 21.43
C PRO A 144 -17.12 6.83 21.91
N GLY A 145 -17.11 7.98 22.62
CA GLY A 145 -18.31 8.73 22.99
C GLY A 145 -19.10 8.21 24.20
N SER A 146 -19.02 6.93 24.55
CA SER A 146 -19.75 6.35 25.70
C SER A 146 -18.89 6.12 26.93
N GLY A 147 -17.57 5.98 26.78
CA GLY A 147 -16.68 5.60 27.88
C GLY A 147 -16.75 4.11 28.27
N ASN A 148 -17.65 3.34 27.65
CA ASN A 148 -17.77 1.91 27.85
C ASN A 148 -16.55 1.17 27.29
N LEU A 149 -16.25 0.01 27.88
CA LEU A 149 -15.22 -0.89 27.39
C LEU A 149 -15.86 -2.04 26.62
N TRP A 150 -15.20 -2.45 25.54
CA TRP A 150 -15.49 -3.70 24.85
C TRP A 150 -14.36 -4.68 25.09
N GLU A 151 -14.70 -5.87 25.57
CA GLU A 151 -13.72 -6.93 25.81
C GLU A 151 -13.67 -7.88 24.63
N ILE A 152 -12.46 -8.18 24.14
CA ILE A 152 -12.20 -9.24 23.17
C ILE A 152 -11.40 -10.33 23.92
N PRO A 153 -12.08 -11.33 24.51
CA PRO A 153 -11.41 -12.40 25.24
C PRO A 153 -10.83 -13.47 24.30
N ASP A 154 -11.38 -13.58 23.09
CA ASP A 154 -11.17 -14.70 22.19
C ASP A 154 -9.88 -14.62 21.36
N ARG A 155 -9.47 -15.79 20.87
CA ARG A 155 -8.34 -15.99 19.96
C ARG A 155 -8.81 -15.97 18.50
N PRO A 156 -7.92 -15.68 17.53
CA PRO A 156 -6.50 -15.36 17.71
C PRO A 156 -6.30 -13.95 18.25
N ARG A 157 -5.17 -13.71 18.94
CA ARG A 157 -4.81 -12.39 19.49
C ARG A 157 -4.05 -11.54 18.48
N THR A 158 -4.59 -11.47 17.27
CA THR A 158 -3.98 -10.78 16.15
C THR A 158 -5.03 -10.04 15.33
N GLY A 159 -4.65 -8.89 14.79
CA GLY A 159 -5.50 -8.17 13.82
C GLY A 159 -5.69 -8.92 12.51
N ALA A 160 -4.85 -9.89 12.19
CA ALA A 160 -5.00 -10.69 10.99
C ALA A 160 -6.21 -11.63 11.06
N GLY A 161 -6.46 -12.25 12.22
CA GLY A 161 -7.43 -13.36 12.32
C GLY A 161 -8.58 -13.17 13.30
N ASN A 162 -8.57 -12.12 14.12
CA ASN A 162 -9.63 -11.92 15.11
C ASN A 162 -10.86 -11.26 14.47
N THR A 163 -11.89 -12.06 14.21
CA THR A 163 -13.12 -11.62 13.54
C THR A 163 -13.93 -10.62 14.35
N GLU A 164 -13.87 -10.68 15.68
CA GLU A 164 -14.52 -9.70 16.55
C GLU A 164 -13.86 -8.33 16.42
N LEU A 165 -12.52 -8.28 16.42
CA LEU A 165 -11.78 -7.04 16.14
C LEU A 165 -12.08 -6.50 14.74
N HIS A 166 -12.19 -7.37 13.72
CA HIS A 166 -12.57 -6.96 12.37
C HIS A 166 -13.95 -6.29 12.35
N ARG A 167 -14.93 -6.90 13.04
CA ARG A 167 -16.28 -6.36 13.18
C ARG A 167 -16.27 -5.00 13.89
N LEU A 168 -15.54 -4.86 14.99
CA LEU A 168 -15.44 -3.60 15.73
C LEU A 168 -14.74 -2.51 14.92
N GLY A 169 -13.67 -2.84 14.21
CA GLY A 169 -13.00 -1.95 13.26
C GLY A 169 -13.98 -1.39 12.23
N ALA A 170 -14.78 -2.25 11.61
CA ALA A 170 -15.77 -1.86 10.61
C ALA A 170 -16.95 -1.08 11.20
N ASP A 171 -17.53 -1.55 12.31
CA ASP A 171 -18.77 -0.99 12.87
C ASP A 171 -18.55 0.35 13.56
N LEU A 172 -17.45 0.48 14.31
CA LEU A 172 -17.21 1.62 15.20
C LEU A 172 -16.25 2.65 14.61
N PHE A 173 -15.25 2.19 13.87
CA PHE A 173 -14.19 3.04 13.33
C PHE A 173 -14.30 3.23 11.82
N ARG A 174 -15.09 2.41 11.11
CA ARG A 174 -15.15 2.38 9.65
C ARG A 174 -13.77 2.13 9.03
N VAL A 175 -13.02 1.20 9.66
CA VAL A 175 -11.71 0.69 9.22
C VAL A 175 -11.87 -0.82 9.04
N HIS A 176 -11.87 -1.28 7.79
CA HIS A 176 -12.30 -2.60 7.38
C HIS A 176 -11.09 -3.49 7.09
N LYS A 177 -11.10 -4.71 7.60
CA LYS A 177 -10.05 -5.71 7.32
C LYS A 177 -10.26 -6.35 5.95
N LEU A 178 -9.20 -6.47 5.15
CA LEU A 178 -9.17 -7.43 4.03
C LEU A 178 -8.65 -8.78 4.53
N ALA A 179 -9.50 -9.80 4.60
CA ALA A 179 -9.14 -11.09 5.22
C ALA A 179 -8.04 -11.85 4.46
N SER A 180 -7.95 -11.70 3.13
CA SER A 180 -6.97 -12.39 2.29
C SER A 180 -5.56 -11.78 2.34
N ASP A 181 -5.42 -10.58 2.86
CA ASP A 181 -4.14 -9.87 2.97
C ASP A 181 -3.89 -9.50 4.44
N PRO A 182 -3.18 -10.33 5.22
CA PRO A 182 -3.08 -10.21 6.67
C PRO A 182 -2.78 -8.81 7.23
N PRO A 183 -1.86 -7.99 6.69
CA PRO A 183 -1.63 -6.63 7.17
C PRO A 183 -2.69 -5.60 6.72
N HIS A 184 -3.47 -5.84 5.67
CA HIS A 184 -4.23 -4.79 4.99
C HIS A 184 -5.55 -4.42 5.68
N TRP A 185 -5.75 -3.12 5.89
CA TRP A 185 -6.99 -2.51 6.33
C TRP A 185 -7.30 -1.29 5.48
N SER A 186 -8.57 -1.04 5.18
CA SER A 186 -8.98 0.07 4.31
C SER A 186 -10.33 0.66 4.68
N HIS A 187 -10.75 1.70 3.98
CA HIS A 187 -12.04 2.33 4.21
C HIS A 187 -13.23 1.48 3.73
N ASP A 188 -13.00 0.48 2.88
CA ASP A 188 -14.03 -0.33 2.23
C ASP A 188 -13.78 -1.86 2.33
N GLY A 189 -12.61 -2.28 2.83
CA GLY A 189 -12.26 -3.69 2.99
C GLY A 189 -11.63 -4.31 1.74
N HIS A 190 -11.25 -3.49 0.75
CA HIS A 190 -10.54 -3.89 -0.47
C HIS A 190 -9.13 -3.31 -0.55
#